data_AF-A0A0N4UPB3-F1
#
_entry.id   AF-A0A0N4UPB3-F1
#
_cell.length_a   1.000
_cell.length_b   1.000
_cell.length_c   1.000
_cell.angle_alpha   90.00
_cell.angle_beta   90.00
_cell.angle_gamma   90.00
#
_symmetry.space_group_name_H-M   'P 1'
#
loop_
_entity.id
_entity.type
_entity.pdbx_description
1 polymer ?
#
loop_
_entity_poly.entity_id
_entity_poly.type
_entity_poly.pdbx_seq_one_letter_code
_entity_poly.pdbx_strand_id
1 'polypeptide(L)'
;MVSLFAVNYQGKRDSLAQANIVENITVKINMKVLKLKIVFNAMERGIWGEEERTDNPFQIGEYYDIRLRAHPDYMRISCNRREIAKFKYRIPISTVNQVHFDGGFAPGDYVDFRGGYYANKLIPYEKLLIKGWEDFFLLGRPNSNAFRFAVNFFNSNDDIMLHFNPRFDEKNSKTESVN
;
A
#
# COMPACT_ATOMS: atom_id res chain seq x y z
N MET A 1 25.24 -3.57 -10.19
CA MET A 1 24.79 -4.35 -9.02
C MET A 1 23.29 -4.17 -8.93
N VAL A 2 22.51 -5.24 -9.06
CA VAL A 2 21.03 -5.22 -9.08
C VAL A 2 20.57 -5.43 -7.64
N SER A 3 19.71 -4.55 -7.15
CA SER A 3 19.25 -4.53 -5.75
C SER A 3 17.75 -4.84 -5.68
N LEU A 4 17.40 -5.94 -5.01
CA LEU A 4 16.05 -6.48 -4.88
C LEU A 4 15.36 -6.00 -3.59
N PHE A 5 14.04 -5.83 -3.63
CA PHE A 5 13.16 -5.66 -2.48
C PHE A 5 12.31 -6.93 -2.34
N ALA A 6 12.16 -7.52 -1.16
CA ALA A 6 11.38 -8.76 -0.98
C ALA A 6 10.33 -8.64 0.12
N VAL A 7 9.10 -9.06 -0.16
CA VAL A 7 8.05 -9.28 0.85
C VAL A 7 7.85 -10.78 0.98
N ASN A 8 8.13 -11.34 2.14
CA ASN A 8 8.07 -12.77 2.40
C ASN A 8 7.05 -13.06 3.51
N TYR A 9 6.03 -13.87 3.19
CA TYR A 9 4.98 -14.27 4.12
C TYR A 9 5.20 -15.72 4.58
N GLN A 10 5.81 -15.90 5.74
CA GLN A 10 6.06 -17.24 6.28
C GLN A 10 4.87 -17.69 7.14
N GLY A 11 3.90 -18.35 6.49
CA GLY A 11 3.00 -19.29 7.15
C GLY A 11 3.75 -20.56 7.57
N LYS A 12 3.13 -21.41 8.41
CA LYS A 12 3.66 -22.76 8.71
C LYS A 12 3.81 -23.50 7.37
N ARG A 13 5.02 -23.56 6.83
CA ARG A 13 5.35 -24.40 5.68
C ARG A 13 5.61 -25.80 6.22
N ASP A 14 4.80 -26.76 5.80
CA ASP A 14 5.35 -28.09 5.53
C ASP A 14 6.39 -27.90 4.42
N SER A 15 7.57 -28.47 4.64
CA SER A 15 8.77 -28.37 3.82
C SER A 15 8.47 -28.36 2.33
N LEU A 16 9.02 -27.38 1.58
CA LEU A 16 9.53 -27.59 0.21
C LEU A 16 10.30 -26.37 -0.32
N ALA A 17 11.40 -26.72 -1.00
CA ALA A 17 12.24 -25.99 -1.94
C ALA A 17 12.83 -24.62 -1.52
N GLN A 18 14.12 -24.65 -1.17
CA GLN A 18 15.03 -23.50 -1.30
C GLN A 18 15.16 -23.15 -2.79
N ALA A 19 14.47 -22.11 -3.23
CA ALA A 19 14.82 -21.47 -4.50
C ALA A 19 16.12 -20.68 -4.27
N ASN A 20 17.16 -21.01 -5.03
CA ASN A 20 18.43 -20.27 -5.09
C ASN A 20 18.18 -18.90 -5.72
N ILE A 21 17.67 -17.95 -4.93
CA ILE A 21 17.45 -16.57 -5.37
C ILE A 21 18.77 -15.82 -5.20
N VAL A 22 19.28 -15.35 -6.34
CA VAL A 22 20.54 -14.62 -6.51
C VAL A 22 20.60 -13.42 -5.55
N GLU A 23 21.69 -13.37 -4.79
CA GLU A 23 21.98 -12.46 -3.70
C GLU A 23 22.05 -11.00 -4.17
N ASN A 24 21.13 -10.16 -3.69
CA ASN A 24 21.31 -8.75 -3.30
C ASN A 24 19.93 -8.15 -2.94
N ILE A 25 19.36 -8.52 -1.79
CA ILE A 25 18.06 -8.00 -1.32
C ILE A 25 18.26 -6.78 -0.43
N THR A 26 18.10 -5.57 -0.95
CA THR A 26 18.20 -4.30 -0.21
C THR A 26 17.21 -4.17 0.95
N VAL A 27 15.98 -4.67 0.85
CA VAL A 27 15.01 -4.67 1.98
C VAL A 27 14.17 -5.93 1.94
N LYS A 28 14.02 -6.60 3.09
CA LYS A 28 13.15 -7.76 3.27
C LYS A 28 12.13 -7.49 4.36
N ILE A 29 10.86 -7.69 4.03
CA ILE A 29 9.76 -7.69 4.98
C ILE A 29 9.39 -9.15 5.24
N ASN A 30 9.56 -9.63 6.47
CA ASN A 30 9.12 -10.97 6.86
C ASN A 30 7.86 -10.85 7.72
N MET A 31 6.78 -11.51 7.28
CA MET A 31 5.55 -11.64 8.05
C MET A 31 5.49 -13.08 8.61
N LYS A 32 5.56 -13.24 9.94
CA LYS A 32 5.41 -14.54 10.61
C LYS A 32 4.05 -14.61 11.30
N VAL A 33 3.28 -15.64 10.96
CA VAL A 33 1.87 -15.78 11.35
C VAL A 33 1.69 -16.20 12.82
N LEU A 34 2.63 -16.95 13.39
CA LEU A 34 2.50 -17.50 14.76
C LEU A 34 3.10 -16.63 15.88
N LYS A 35 3.86 -15.60 15.53
CA LYS A 35 4.33 -14.57 16.47
C LYS A 35 4.04 -13.23 15.80
N LEU A 36 2.99 -12.57 16.30
CA LEU A 36 2.23 -11.40 15.80
C LEU A 36 3.04 -10.15 15.41
N LYS A 37 4.23 -10.30 14.85
CA LYS A 37 5.10 -9.18 14.51
C LYS A 37 5.40 -9.18 13.03
N ILE A 38 5.35 -7.99 12.44
CA ILE A 38 5.96 -7.73 11.15
C ILE A 38 7.41 -7.35 11.43
N VAL A 39 8.34 -7.94 10.67
CA VAL A 39 9.78 -7.71 10.80
C VAL A 39 10.28 -6.98 9.57
N PHE A 40 10.98 -5.86 9.78
CA PHE A 40 11.63 -5.09 8.74
C PHE A 40 13.14 -5.22 8.88
N ASN A 41 13.83 -5.44 7.77
CA ASN A 41 15.29 -5.44 7.74
C ASN A 41 15.79 -5.06 6.34
N ALA A 42 17.06 -4.67 6.25
CA ALA A 42 17.78 -4.43 5.01
C ALA A 42 19.05 -5.28 4.99
N MET A 43 19.38 -5.86 3.84
CA MET A 43 20.64 -6.58 3.63
C MET A 43 21.59 -5.69 2.85
N GLU A 44 22.69 -5.29 3.49
CA GLU A 44 23.76 -4.51 2.87
C GLU A 44 24.98 -5.41 2.68
N ARG A 45 25.48 -5.50 1.44
CA ARG A 45 26.67 -6.31 1.10
C ARG A 45 26.57 -7.76 1.61
N GLY A 46 25.39 -8.37 1.45
CA GLY A 46 25.13 -9.75 1.88
C GLY A 46 24.90 -9.95 3.37
N ILE A 47 24.93 -8.89 4.19
CA ILE A 47 24.76 -8.97 5.64
C ILE A 47 23.43 -8.32 6.05
N TRP A 48 22.63 -9.05 6.82
CA TRP A 48 21.42 -8.52 7.43
C TRP A 48 21.78 -7.55 8.56
N GLY A 49 21.15 -6.38 8.57
CA GLY A 49 21.27 -5.44 9.68
C GLY A 49 20.39 -5.82 10.88
N GLU A 50 20.20 -4.88 11.79
CA GLU A 50 19.33 -5.03 12.95
C GLU A 50 17.86 -5.21 12.55
N GLU A 51 17.12 -6.10 13.21
CA GLU A 51 15.69 -6.29 12.91
C GLU A 51 14.81 -5.25 13.63
N GLU A 52 13.96 -4.57 12.88
CA GLU A 52 12.90 -3.72 13.45
C GLU A 52 11.58 -4.49 13.45
N ARG A 53 10.79 -4.37 14.54
CA ARG A 53 9.57 -5.15 14.74
C ARG A 53 8.39 -4.25 15.10
N THR A 54 7.24 -4.52 14.51
CA THR A 54 5.96 -3.87 14.85
C THR A 54 4.85 -4.91 14.99
N ASP A 55 3.71 -4.53 15.55
CA ASP A 55 2.54 -5.40 15.64
C ASP A 55 2.00 -5.77 14.25
N ASN A 56 1.57 -7.02 14.10
CA ASN A 56 1.00 -7.56 12.88
C ASN A 56 -0.53 -7.39 12.92
N PRO A 57 -1.10 -6.50 12.08
CA PRO A 57 -2.56 -6.29 12.02
C PRO A 57 -3.27 -7.33 11.14
N PHE A 58 -2.56 -8.29 10.55
CA PHE A 58 -3.13 -9.25 9.61
C PHE A 58 -3.74 -10.47 10.31
N GLN A 59 -4.90 -10.91 9.81
CA GLN A 59 -5.60 -12.13 10.22
C GLN A 59 -5.68 -13.11 9.06
N ILE A 60 -5.20 -14.34 9.27
CA ILE A 60 -5.15 -15.39 8.24
C ILE A 60 -6.51 -15.51 7.51
N GLY A 61 -6.48 -15.52 6.18
CA GLY A 61 -7.68 -15.65 5.35
C GLY A 61 -8.33 -14.34 4.93
N GLU A 62 -7.95 -13.21 5.56
CA GLU A 62 -8.47 -11.89 5.22
C GLU A 62 -7.72 -11.25 4.03
N TYR A 63 -8.40 -10.34 3.35
CA TYR A 63 -7.76 -9.45 2.38
C TYR A 63 -6.91 -8.40 3.10
N TYR A 64 -5.78 -8.05 2.49
CA TYR A 64 -4.83 -7.10 3.07
C TYR A 64 -4.48 -5.98 2.09
N ASP A 65 -4.49 -4.74 2.59
CA ASP A 65 -3.95 -3.58 1.89
C ASP A 65 -2.55 -3.29 2.43
N ILE A 66 -1.50 -3.52 1.64
CA ILE A 66 -0.11 -3.18 2.00
C ILE A 66 0.35 -2.02 1.12
N ARG A 67 0.74 -0.91 1.75
CA ARG A 67 1.23 0.28 1.06
C ARG A 67 2.59 0.66 1.57
N LEU A 68 3.55 0.64 0.66
CA LEU A 68 4.92 1.05 0.90
C LEU A 68 5.16 2.34 0.13
N ARG A 69 5.41 3.43 0.86
CA ARG A 69 5.67 4.74 0.26
C ARG A 69 7.09 5.17 0.54
N ALA A 70 7.86 5.39 -0.53
CA ALA A 70 9.18 5.97 -0.43
C ALA A 70 9.08 7.48 -0.12
N HIS A 71 9.66 7.90 1.00
CA HIS A 71 10.06 9.29 1.26
C HIS A 71 11.57 9.43 0.99
N PRO A 72 12.18 10.64 1.06
CA PRO A 72 13.62 10.81 0.81
C PRO A 72 14.52 9.99 1.75
N ASP A 73 14.17 9.92 3.04
CA ASP A 73 15.05 9.32 4.07
C ASP A 73 14.49 8.03 4.70
N TYR A 74 13.24 7.68 4.40
CA TYR A 74 12.58 6.51 4.98
C TYR A 74 11.45 5.98 4.09
N MET A 75 11.10 4.71 4.28
CA MET A 75 9.89 4.12 3.75
C MET A 75 8.77 4.21 4.78
N ARG A 76 7.61 4.73 4.41
CA ARG A 76 6.39 4.62 5.23
C ARG A 76 5.67 3.33 4.87
N ILE A 77 5.37 2.51 5.87
CA ILE A 77 4.64 1.25 5.73
C ILE A 77 3.25 1.42 6.33
N SER A 78 2.23 1.15 5.54
CA SER A 78 0.83 1.16 5.96
C SER A 78 0.15 -0.15 5.62
N CYS A 79 -0.62 -0.67 6.56
CA CYS A 79 -1.37 -1.90 6.43
C CYS A 79 -2.84 -1.65 6.79
N ASN A 80 -3.79 -2.12 5.97
CA ASN A 80 -5.22 -1.89 6.15
C ASN A 80 -5.54 -0.40 6.40
N ARG A 81 -4.95 0.44 5.54
CA ARG A 81 -5.04 1.90 5.60
C ARG A 81 -4.49 2.60 6.84
N ARG A 82 -3.88 1.88 7.78
CA ARG A 82 -3.23 2.42 8.97
C ARG A 82 -1.71 2.40 8.82
N GLU A 83 -1.03 3.49 9.17
CA GLU A 83 0.43 3.48 9.26
C GLU A 83 0.88 2.59 10.43
N ILE A 84 1.80 1.66 10.17
CA ILE A 84 2.30 0.70 11.17
C ILE A 84 3.79 0.85 11.48
N ALA A 85 4.55 1.47 10.57
CA ALA A 85 5.99 1.69 10.72
C ALA A 85 6.52 2.74 9.75
N LYS A 86 7.67 3.32 10.13
CA LYS A 86 8.57 4.06 9.24
C LYS A 86 9.93 3.37 9.30
N PHE A 87 10.40 2.85 8.17
CA PHE A 87 11.69 2.19 8.08
C PHE A 87 12.72 3.15 7.48
N LYS A 88 13.70 3.58 8.27
CA LYS A 88 14.77 4.45 7.78
C LYS A 88 15.64 3.68 6.79
N TYR A 89 15.98 4.29 5.66
CA TYR A 89 16.82 3.61 4.68
C TYR A 89 18.21 3.34 5.24
N ARG A 90 18.67 2.11 5.06
CA ARG A 90 20.07 1.70 5.32
C ARG A 90 20.90 1.69 4.03
N ILE A 91 20.22 1.59 2.89
CA ILE A 91 20.78 1.64 1.54
C ILE A 91 19.92 2.63 0.75
N PRO A 92 20.49 3.47 -0.13
CA PRO A 92 19.70 4.44 -0.90
C PRO A 92 18.55 3.78 -1.65
N ILE A 93 17.33 4.30 -1.46
CA ILE A 93 16.13 3.73 -2.08
C ILE A 93 16.16 3.73 -3.61
N SER A 94 16.94 4.64 -4.21
CA SER A 94 17.19 4.71 -5.66
C SER A 94 17.85 3.46 -6.23
N THR A 95 18.43 2.60 -5.38
CA THR A 95 19.04 1.34 -5.81
C THR A 95 18.03 0.24 -6.05
N VAL A 96 16.84 0.30 -5.44
CA VAL A 96 15.80 -0.74 -5.58
C VAL A 96 15.24 -0.74 -7.00
N ASN A 97 15.31 -1.88 -7.68
CA ASN A 97 14.81 -2.02 -9.06
C ASN A 97 13.92 -3.25 -9.30
N GLN A 98 13.73 -4.09 -8.28
CA GLN A 98 12.93 -5.30 -8.36
C GLN A 98 12.17 -5.54 -7.06
N VAL A 99 11.01 -6.19 -7.16
CA VAL A 99 10.22 -6.69 -6.02
C VAL A 99 10.06 -8.21 -6.14
N HIS A 100 10.22 -8.92 -5.03
CA HIS A 100 10.00 -10.35 -4.94
C HIS A 100 8.96 -10.64 -3.87
N PHE A 101 7.92 -11.40 -4.23
CA PHE A 101 6.97 -11.95 -3.26
C PHE A 101 7.35 -13.41 -3.01
N ASP A 102 7.58 -13.77 -1.75
CA ASP A 102 7.84 -15.16 -1.33
C ASP A 102 6.88 -15.54 -0.19
N GLY A 103 6.92 -16.81 0.17
CA GLY A 103 6.14 -17.39 1.23
C GLY A 103 4.78 -17.87 0.72
N GLY A 104 3.78 -17.85 1.60
CA GLY A 104 2.39 -18.21 1.29
C GLY A 104 1.51 -17.02 0.91
N PHE A 105 2.09 -15.92 0.44
CA PHE A 105 1.35 -14.74 0.00
C PHE A 105 1.25 -14.75 -1.52
N ALA A 106 0.04 -14.92 -2.03
CA ALA A 106 -0.27 -14.70 -3.44
C ALA A 106 -0.73 -13.25 -3.58
N PRO A 107 0.04 -12.37 -4.25
CA PRO A 107 -0.52 -11.09 -4.65
C PRO A 107 -1.71 -11.36 -5.58
N GLY A 108 -2.89 -10.84 -5.24
CA GLY A 108 -3.99 -10.79 -6.21
C GLY A 108 -3.65 -9.85 -7.37
N ASP A 109 -4.63 -9.55 -8.22
CA ASP A 109 -4.43 -8.73 -9.44
C ASP A 109 -4.02 -7.26 -9.15
N TYR A 110 -4.04 -6.85 -7.89
CA TYR A 110 -3.78 -5.48 -7.45
C TYR A 110 -2.36 -5.25 -6.92
N VAL A 111 -1.36 -5.46 -7.77
CA VAL A 111 0.01 -4.97 -7.54
C VAL A 111 0.26 -3.75 -8.42
N ASP A 112 0.39 -2.58 -7.81
CA ASP A 112 0.56 -1.31 -8.52
C ASP A 112 1.81 -0.58 -8.05
N PHE A 113 2.68 -0.23 -8.99
CA PHE A 113 3.89 0.56 -8.77
C PHE A 113 3.66 1.98 -9.29
N ARG A 114 3.27 2.89 -8.38
CA ARG A 114 3.05 4.30 -8.73
C ARG A 114 4.25 5.16 -8.35
N GLY A 115 4.72 5.97 -9.29
CA GLY A 115 5.60 7.11 -9.05
C GLY A 115 4.82 8.41 -8.82
N GLY A 116 5.37 9.30 -7.97
CA GLY A 116 4.86 10.66 -7.76
C GLY A 116 4.17 10.88 -6.40
N TYR A 117 4.49 12.00 -5.75
CA TYR A 117 3.58 12.57 -4.75
C TYR A 117 2.29 12.95 -5.48
N TYR A 118 1.14 12.95 -4.80
CA TYR A 118 -0.16 13.38 -5.36
C TYR A 118 -0.15 14.81 -5.92
N ALA A 119 0.98 15.53 -5.85
CA ALA A 119 1.20 16.81 -6.44
C ALA A 119 1.03 16.73 -7.97
N ASN A 120 0.05 17.49 -8.46
CA ASN A 120 -0.15 17.84 -9.87
C ASN A 120 -0.97 16.87 -10.73
N LYS A 121 -1.85 16.04 -10.16
CA LYS A 121 -2.98 15.58 -10.97
C LYS A 121 -3.99 16.72 -11.08
N LEU A 122 -4.19 17.20 -12.31
CA LEU A 122 -5.16 18.24 -12.65
C LEU A 122 -6.52 17.87 -12.04
N ILE A 123 -7.15 18.83 -11.36
CA ILE A 123 -8.55 18.79 -10.95
C ILE A 123 -9.26 19.84 -11.81
N PRO A 124 -10.33 19.49 -12.55
CA PRO A 124 -10.97 18.16 -12.61
C PRO A 124 -10.06 17.09 -13.24
N TYR A 125 -10.13 15.88 -12.69
CA TYR A 125 -9.49 14.69 -13.27
C TYR A 125 -10.56 13.92 -14.04
N GLU A 126 -10.34 13.74 -15.33
CA GLU A 126 -11.27 13.05 -16.22
C GLU A 126 -10.55 11.89 -16.92
N LYS A 127 -11.25 10.77 -17.06
CA LYS A 127 -10.75 9.59 -17.76
C LYS A 127 -11.92 8.80 -18.35
N LEU A 128 -11.85 8.51 -19.65
CA LEU A 128 -12.78 7.60 -20.31
C LEU A 128 -12.53 6.16 -19.83
N LEU A 129 -13.61 5.49 -19.42
CA LEU A 129 -13.60 4.05 -19.13
C LEU A 129 -13.81 3.31 -20.46
N ILE A 130 -12.75 2.70 -20.98
CA ILE A 130 -12.74 2.11 -22.33
C ILE A 130 -13.35 0.69 -22.42
N LYS A 131 -13.71 0.08 -21.29
CA LYS A 131 -14.29 -1.27 -21.19
C LYS A 131 -15.26 -1.33 -20.01
N GLY A 132 -16.16 -2.34 -20.03
CA GLY A 132 -16.95 -2.69 -18.86
C GLY A 132 -16.05 -2.87 -17.64
N TRP A 133 -16.55 -2.44 -16.48
CA TRP A 133 -15.83 -2.50 -15.21
C TRP A 133 -16.71 -3.22 -14.19
N GLU A 134 -16.08 -4.01 -13.33
CA GLU A 134 -16.74 -4.71 -12.23
C GLU A 134 -16.47 -3.98 -10.90
N ASP A 135 -15.20 -3.63 -10.66
CA ASP A 135 -14.77 -2.91 -9.47
C ASP A 135 -13.99 -1.62 -9.79
N PHE A 136 -14.22 -0.57 -8.97
CA PHE A 136 -13.52 0.71 -9.07
C PHE A 136 -12.80 1.06 -7.75
N PHE A 137 -11.47 1.20 -7.82
CA PHE A 137 -10.63 1.56 -6.67
C PHE A 137 -10.07 2.98 -6.80
N LEU A 138 -10.51 3.87 -5.91
CA LEU A 138 -9.97 5.22 -5.79
C LEU A 138 -9.14 5.38 -4.52
N LEU A 139 -7.85 5.67 -4.70
CA LEU A 139 -6.97 6.11 -3.62
C LEU A 139 -6.51 7.55 -3.89
N GLY A 140 -6.86 8.44 -2.97
CA GLY A 140 -6.48 9.85 -3.03
C GLY A 140 -6.45 10.48 -1.65
N ARG A 141 -5.99 11.74 -1.61
CA ARG A 141 -6.10 12.61 -0.44
C ARG A 141 -6.83 13.88 -0.91
N PRO A 142 -7.95 14.27 -0.30
CA PRO A 142 -8.56 15.57 -0.57
C PRO A 142 -7.55 16.69 -0.33
N ASN A 143 -7.68 17.81 -1.05
CA ASN A 143 -6.90 19.01 -0.75
C ASN A 143 -7.15 19.42 0.70
N SER A 144 -6.12 19.93 1.39
CA SER A 144 -6.20 20.28 2.82
C SER A 144 -7.31 21.27 3.15
N ASN A 145 -7.68 22.10 2.17
CA ASN A 145 -8.70 23.15 2.30
C ASN A 145 -10.02 22.76 1.59
N ALA A 146 -10.18 21.51 1.13
CA ALA A 146 -11.40 21.08 0.48
C ALA A 146 -12.51 20.89 1.52
N PHE A 147 -13.65 21.55 1.32
CA PHE A 147 -14.87 21.31 2.09
C PHE A 147 -15.63 20.08 1.60
N ARG A 148 -15.50 19.74 0.32
CA ARG A 148 -16.11 18.58 -0.32
C ARG A 148 -15.35 18.23 -1.60
N PHE A 149 -15.53 17.02 -2.11
CA PHE A 149 -15.10 16.64 -3.46
C PHE A 149 -16.15 15.73 -4.10
N ALA A 150 -16.10 15.56 -5.42
CA ALA A 150 -17.01 14.67 -6.13
C ALA A 150 -16.25 13.68 -7.01
N VAL A 151 -16.78 12.46 -7.10
CA VAL A 151 -16.44 11.46 -8.11
C VAL A 151 -17.73 11.18 -8.87
N ASN A 152 -17.75 11.57 -10.14
CA ASN A 152 -18.91 11.43 -11.00
C ASN A 152 -18.64 10.36 -12.05
N PHE A 153 -19.60 9.47 -12.24
CA PHE A 153 -19.60 8.49 -13.32
C PHE A 153 -20.59 8.96 -14.37
N PHE A 154 -20.10 9.21 -15.59
CA PHE A 154 -20.90 9.67 -16.70
C PHE A 154 -21.26 8.52 -17.64
N ASN A 155 -22.46 8.54 -18.22
CA ASN A 155 -22.78 7.71 -19.39
C ASN A 155 -22.39 8.43 -20.69
N SER A 156 -22.71 7.85 -21.85
CA SER A 156 -22.41 8.43 -23.16
C SER A 156 -23.24 9.68 -23.53
N ASN A 157 -24.26 10.01 -22.73
CA ASN A 157 -25.11 11.19 -22.91
C ASN A 157 -24.74 12.31 -21.92
N ASP A 158 -23.59 12.20 -21.24
CA ASP A 158 -23.12 13.10 -20.18
C ASP A 158 -24.02 13.16 -18.94
N ASP A 159 -24.91 12.19 -18.76
CA ASP A 159 -25.68 12.07 -17.52
C ASP A 159 -24.80 11.53 -16.39
N ILE A 160 -24.92 12.10 -15.19
CA ILE A 160 -24.25 11.58 -13.98
C ILE A 160 -25.02 10.36 -13.46
N MET A 161 -24.50 9.17 -13.73
CA MET A 161 -25.04 7.89 -13.25
C MET A 161 -24.80 7.66 -11.76
N LEU A 162 -23.69 8.18 -11.23
CA LEU A 162 -23.38 8.14 -9.81
C LEU A 162 -22.67 9.43 -9.42
N HIS A 163 -23.22 10.14 -8.43
CA HIS A 163 -22.63 11.32 -7.81
C HIS A 163 -22.14 10.96 -6.41
N PHE A 164 -20.86 10.60 -6.29
CA PHE A 164 -20.25 10.34 -4.99
C PHE A 164 -19.60 11.62 -4.46
N ASN A 165 -20.24 12.28 -3.50
CA ASN A 165 -19.84 13.61 -3.01
C ASN A 165 -19.59 13.64 -1.50
N PRO A 166 -18.41 13.23 -1.01
CA PRO A 166 -18.06 13.40 0.40
C PRO A 166 -18.02 14.88 0.78
N ARG A 167 -18.72 15.22 1.87
CA ARG A 167 -18.83 16.56 2.45
C ARG A 167 -18.23 16.58 3.84
N PHE A 168 -17.22 17.41 4.04
CA PHE A 168 -16.54 17.62 5.32
C PHE A 168 -17.15 18.79 6.10
N ASP A 169 -17.97 19.60 5.43
CA ASP A 169 -18.69 20.76 5.98
C ASP A 169 -20.13 20.43 6.41
N GLU A 170 -20.59 19.20 6.21
CA GLU A 170 -21.93 18.78 6.60
C GLU A 170 -21.99 18.52 8.11
N LYS A 171 -22.85 19.29 8.81
CA LYS A 171 -23.08 19.12 10.24
C LYS A 171 -23.89 17.84 10.49
N ASN A 172 -23.45 17.03 11.44
CA ASN A 172 -24.25 15.90 11.93
C ASN A 172 -25.56 16.43 12.54
N SER A 173 -26.69 16.22 11.87
CA SER A 173 -28.02 16.59 12.40
C SER A 173 -28.46 15.75 13.61
N LYS A 174 -27.59 14.92 14.19
CA LYS A 174 -27.90 14.03 15.32
C LYS A 174 -27.35 14.49 16.68
N THR A 175 -26.86 15.73 16.80
CA THR A 175 -26.36 16.24 18.09
C THR A 175 -27.13 17.42 18.67
N GLU A 176 -28.29 17.77 18.11
CA GLU A 176 -29.20 18.76 18.71
C GLU A 176 -30.51 18.09 19.17
N SER A 177 -30.38 17.16 20.10
CA SER A 177 -31.50 16.74 20.96
C SER A 177 -30.94 16.22 22.29
N VAL A 178 -30.34 17.11 23.07
CA VAL A 178 -30.21 16.92 24.52
C VAL A 178 -30.75 18.20 25.13
N ASN A 179 -31.99 18.10 25.63
CA ASN A 179 -32.67 19.12 26.42
C ASN A 179 -31.91 19.43 27.71
#